data_AF-A0A962TAA5-F1
#
_entry.id   AF-A0A962TAA5-F1
#
_cell.length_a   1.000
_cell.length_b   1.000
_cell.length_c   1.000
_cell.angle_alpha   90.00
_cell.angle_beta   90.00
_cell.angle_gamma   90.00
#
_symmetry.space_group_name_H-M   'P 1'
#
loop_
_entity.id
_entity.type
_entity.pdbx_description
1 polymer ?
#
loop_
_entity_poly.entity_id
_entity_poly.type
_entity_poly.pdbx_seq_one_letter_code
_entity_poly.pdbx_strand_id
1 'polypeptide(L)' 'MSGSDNLMILPSTDKTRIRLVRIPPDYRDQEVYRHVTGLIARVEEQSPDFDWEEILAVLEDHGFEPVEFQLGPSLD' A
#
# COMPACT_ATOMS: atom_id res chain seq x y z
N MET A 1 5.00 -6.87 24.15
CA MET A 1 6.18 -7.08 23.29
C MET A 1 6.01 -6.14 22.11
N SER A 2 6.97 -5.25 21.86
CA SER A 2 6.97 -4.38 20.67
C SER A 2 7.05 -5.27 19.44
N GLY A 3 5.92 -5.50 18.78
CA GLY A 3 5.91 -6.09 17.45
C GLY A 3 6.56 -5.09 16.50
N SER A 4 7.48 -5.54 15.67
CA SER A 4 7.92 -4.77 14.51
C SER A 4 6.66 -4.41 13.71
N ASP A 5 6.35 -3.13 13.58
CA ASP A 5 5.25 -2.69 12.73
C ASP A 5 5.59 -3.12 11.29
N ASN A 6 4.91 -4.15 10.78
CA ASN A 6 5.08 -4.58 9.40
C ASN A 6 4.45 -3.51 8.50
N LEU A 7 5.29 -2.68 7.89
CA LEU A 7 4.89 -1.56 7.06
C LEU A 7 5.27 -1.83 5.60
N MET A 8 4.43 -1.39 4.68
CA MET A 8 4.68 -1.39 3.24
C MET A 8 4.60 0.03 2.71
N ILE A 9 5.65 0.45 1.99
CA ILE A 9 5.61 1.66 1.18
C ILE A 9 5.09 1.27 -0.21
N LEU A 10 4.07 1.98 -0.68
CA LEU A 10 3.63 1.96 -2.07
C LEU A 10 4.31 3.14 -2.78
N PRO A 11 5.42 2.90 -3.52
CA PRO A 11 6.17 3.98 -4.15
C PRO A 11 5.41 4.55 -5.34
N SER A 12 5.64 5.83 -5.61
CA SER A 12 5.14 6.51 -6.80
C SER A 12 6.17 7.54 -7.28
N THR A 13 6.20 7.78 -8.58
CA THR A 13 6.99 8.87 -9.19
C THR A 13 6.44 10.24 -8.79
N ASP A 14 5.13 10.33 -8.51
CA ASP A 14 4.51 11.48 -7.89
C ASP A 14 4.57 11.35 -6.36
N LYS A 15 5.33 12.24 -5.71
CA LYS A 15 5.52 12.22 -4.25
C LYS A 15 4.21 12.35 -3.47
N THR A 16 3.19 13.00 -4.04
CA THR A 16 1.87 13.15 -3.40
C THR A 16 1.06 11.85 -3.39
N ARG A 17 1.48 10.87 -4.19
CA ARG A 17 0.85 9.55 -4.36
C ARG A 17 1.58 8.43 -3.63
N ILE A 18 2.70 8.70 -2.97
CA ILE A 18 3.35 7.72 -2.11
C ILE A 18 2.39 7.41 -0.95
N ARG A 19 2.27 6.13 -0.59
CA ARG A 19 1.47 5.69 0.55
C ARG A 19 2.29 4.79 1.45
N LEU A 20 1.96 4.84 2.74
CA LEU A 20 2.45 3.90 3.74
C LEU A 20 1.24 3.17 4.29
N VAL A 21 1.28 1.83 4.29
CA VAL A 21 0.24 1.01 4.87
C VAL A 21 0.82 0.03 5.88
N ARG A 22 0.07 -0.25 6.94
CA ARG A 22 0.34 -1.34 7.87
C ARG A 22 -0.18 -2.64 7.28
N ILE A 23 0.68 -3.66 7.30
CA ILE A 23 0.37 -5.00 6.84
C ILE A 23 -0.32 -5.75 8.00
N PRO A 24 -1.49 -6.38 7.77
CA PRO A 24 -2.13 -7.20 8.79
C PRO A 24 -1.26 -8.41 9.17
N PRO A 25 -1.34 -8.89 10.43
CA PRO A 25 -0.40 -9.87 10.99
C PRO A 25 -0.43 -11.25 10.32
N ASP A 26 -1.46 -11.53 9.52
CA ASP A 26 -1.71 -12.85 8.92
C ASP A 26 -0.92 -13.11 7.63
N TYR A 27 -0.15 -12.12 7.14
CA TYR A 27 0.61 -12.26 5.90
C TYR A 27 2.08 -12.63 6.12
N ARG A 28 2.60 -13.52 5.26
CA ARG A 28 4.05 -13.72 5.07
C ARG A 28 4.58 -12.71 4.03
N ASP A 29 5.83 -12.25 4.20
CA ASP A 29 6.42 -11.15 3.42
C ASP A 29 6.36 -11.32 1.89
N GLN A 30 6.52 -12.53 1.35
CA GLN A 30 6.41 -12.75 -0.11
C GLN A 30 4.95 -12.86 -0.59
N GLU A 31 4.04 -13.26 0.30
CA GLU A 31 2.62 -13.41 -0.02
C GLU A 31 1.93 -12.04 -0.06
N VAL A 32 2.33 -11.10 0.79
CA VAL A 32 1.77 -9.75 0.82
C VAL A 32 2.06 -8.96 -0.44
N TYR A 33 3.31 -9.01 -0.96
CA TYR A 33 3.68 -8.27 -2.17
C TYR A 33 2.84 -8.72 -3.36
N ARG A 34 2.79 -10.04 -3.61
CA ARG A 34 2.01 -10.62 -4.71
C ARG A 34 0.51 -10.32 -4.56
N HIS A 35 -0.01 -10.38 -3.34
CA HIS A 35 -1.41 -10.08 -3.05
C HIS A 35 -1.74 -8.63 -3.39
N VAL A 36 -0.95 -7.67 -2.89
CA VAL A 36 -1.13 -6.23 -3.15
C VAL A 36 -1.02 -5.91 -4.65
N THR A 37 -0.06 -6.51 -5.37
CA THR A 37 0.02 -6.38 -6.83
C THR A 37 -1.25 -6.84 -7.53
N GLY A 38 -1.83 -7.98 -7.11
CA GLY A 38 -3.09 -8.48 -7.68
C GLY A 38 -4.28 -7.58 -7.40
N LEU A 39 -4.35 -6.97 -6.21
CA LEU A 39 -5.40 -6.02 -5.86
C LEU A 39 -5.32 -4.75 -6.71
N ILE A 40 -4.11 -4.18 -6.87
CA ILE A 40 -3.89 -2.99 -7.69
C ILE A 40 -4.27 -3.29 -9.15
N ALA A 41 -3.75 -4.37 -9.73
CA ALA A 41 -4.06 -4.73 -11.12
C ALA A 41 -5.57 -4.89 -11.37
N ARG A 42 -6.30 -5.46 -10.39
CA ARG A 42 -7.76 -5.58 -10.48
C ARG A 42 -8.47 -4.22 -10.52
N VAL A 43 -8.01 -3.25 -9.74
CA VAL A 43 -8.55 -1.88 -9.78
C VAL A 43 -8.25 -1.23 -11.12
N GLU A 44 -7.01 -1.34 -11.60
CA GLU A 44 -6.56 -0.81 -12.89
C GLU A 44 -7.36 -1.39 -14.08
N GLU A 45 -7.70 -2.69 -14.03
CA GLU A 45 -8.52 -3.34 -15.06
C GLU A 45 -9.97 -2.86 -15.07
N GLN A 46 -10.52 -2.47 -13.91
CA GLN A 46 -11.92 -2.08 -13.75
C GLN A 46 -12.16 -0.61 -14.07
N SER A 47 -11.15 0.25 -13.91
CA SER A 47 -11.24 1.68 -14.16
C SER A 47 -9.94 2.21 -14.76
N PRO A 48 -9.92 2.59 -16.06
CA PRO A 48 -8.74 3.20 -16.68
C PRO A 48 -8.34 4.54 -16.04
N ASP A 49 -9.30 5.21 -15.39
CA ASP A 49 -9.14 6.48 -14.69
C ASP A 49 -9.21 6.29 -13.16
N PHE A 50 -8.83 5.11 -12.65
CA PHE A 50 -8.87 4.81 -11.21
C PHE A 50 -8.16 5.88 -10.38
N ASP A 51 -8.73 6.19 -9.22
CA ASP A 51 -8.09 7.05 -8.23
C ASP A 51 -7.39 6.21 -7.15
N TRP A 52 -6.39 6.80 -6.50
CA TRP A 52 -5.70 6.21 -5.37
C TRP A 52 -6.62 5.88 -4.20
N GLU A 53 -7.71 6.63 -4.05
CA GLU A 53 -8.74 6.34 -3.06
C GLU A 53 -9.40 4.97 -3.29
N GLU A 54 -9.54 4.55 -4.55
CA GLU A 54 -10.10 3.23 -4.89
C GLU A 54 -9.13 2.10 -4.52
N ILE A 55 -7.83 2.29 -4.77
CA ILE A 55 -6.81 1.32 -4.32
C ILE A 55 -6.79 1.23 -2.80
N LEU A 56 -6.82 2.37 -2.10
CA LEU A 56 -6.82 2.36 -0.63
C LEU A 56 -8.05 1.68 -0.06
N ALA A 57 -9.24 1.94 -0.61
CA ALA A 57 -10.47 1.27 -0.17
C ALA A 57 -10.36 -0.26 -0.32
N VAL A 58 -9.82 -0.74 -1.44
CA VAL A 58 -9.59 -2.19 -1.64
C VAL A 58 -8.54 -2.72 -0.64
N LEU A 59 -7.47 -1.99 -0.38
CA LEU A 59 -6.48 -2.40 0.61
C LEU A 59 -7.08 -2.46 2.03
N GLU A 60 -7.90 -1.49 2.41
CA GLU A 60 -8.63 -1.47 3.68
C GLU A 60 -9.60 -2.64 3.83
N ASP A 61 -10.35 -2.98 2.78
CA ASP A 61 -11.21 -4.17 2.74
C ASP A 61 -10.44 -5.48 2.95
N HIS A 62 -9.14 -5.47 2.65
CA HIS A 62 -8.21 -6.59 2.86
C HIS A 62 -7.40 -6.48 4.17
N GLY A 63 -7.72 -5.53 5.05
CA GLY A 63 -7.14 -5.38 6.39
C GLY A 63 -5.83 -4.60 6.45
N PHE A 64 -5.44 -3.94 5.35
CA PHE A 64 -4.34 -2.99 5.38
C PHE A 64 -4.82 -1.66 5.92
N GLU A 65 -4.00 -1.00 6.73
CA GLU A 65 -4.38 0.29 7.33
C GLU A 65 -3.47 1.40 6.79
N PRO A 66 -3.99 2.49 6.22
CA PRO A 66 -3.16 3.64 5.85
C PRO A 66 -2.53 4.28 7.08
N VAL A 67 -1.27 4.66 6.95
CA VAL A 67 -0.48 5.29 8.02
C VAL A 67 -0.02 6.66 7.55
N GLU A 68 -0.29 7.69 8.35
CA GLU A 68 0.26 9.02 8.10
C GLU A 68 1.78 8.99 8.23
N PHE A 69 2.48 9.60 7.28
CA PHE A 69 3.94 9.59 7.23
C PHE A 69 4.49 10.90 6.66
N GLN A 70 5.76 11.17 6.98
CA GLN A 70 6.50 12.28 6.41
C GLN A 70 7.61 11.74 5.52
N LEU A 71 7.65 12.20 4.26
CA LEU A 71 8.77 11.93 3.37
C LEU A 71 10.01 12.69 3.82
N GLY A 72 11.12 11.97 3.97
CA GLY A 72 12.44 12.58 4.12
C GLY A 72 12.98 13.17 2.81
N PRO A 73 14.14 13.84 2.86
CA PRO A 73 14.82 14.30 1.64
C PRO A 73 15.25 13.11 0.76
N SER A 74 15.25 13.30 -0.56
CA SER A 74 15.92 12.37 -1.49
C SER A 74 17.41 12.34 -1.16
N LEU A 75 18.01 11.16 -1.20
CA LEU A 75 19.46 10.97 -1.04
C LEU A 75 20.17 10.75 -2.37
N ASP A 76 19.42 10.77 -3.47
CA ASP A 76 19.81 10.59 -4.87
C ASP A 76 19.54 11.85 -5.71
#